data_AF-A0A3N5QEF4-F1
#
_entry.id   AF-A0A3N5QEF4-F1
#
_cell.length_a   1.000
_cell.length_b   1.000
_cell.length_c   1.000
_cell.angle_alpha   90.00
_cell.angle_beta   90.00
_cell.angle_gamma   90.00
#
_symmetry.space_group_name_H-M   'P 1'
#
loop_
_entity.id
_entity.type
_entity.pdbx_description
1 polymer ?
#
loop_
_entity_poly.entity_id
_entity_poly.type
_entity_poly.pdbx_seq_one_letter_code
_entity_poly.pdbx_strand_id
1 'polypeptide(L)' 'MKPLVKLSLLGFAAAALVLMVTIAHAQNPLPSWNDGLPKKAIVEFVMKVTKEGSPDFVPPAERIATFDNDGTL' A
#
# COMPACT_ATOMS: atom_id res chain seq x y z
N MET A 1 -17.80 38.97 -10.63
CA MET A 1 -17.46 38.39 -9.31
C MET A 1 -17.78 36.90 -9.18
N LYS A 2 -18.93 36.40 -9.68
CA LYS A 2 -19.30 34.96 -9.64
C LYS A 2 -18.39 33.97 -10.41
N PRO A 3 -17.77 34.30 -11.56
CA PRO A 3 -16.97 33.32 -12.30
C PRO A 3 -15.60 33.05 -11.64
N LEU A 4 -15.04 34.07 -10.97
CA LEU A 4 -13.75 33.96 -10.28
C LEU A 4 -13.84 33.05 -9.03
N VAL A 5 -14.98 33.08 -8.33
CA VAL A 5 -15.26 32.19 -7.19
C VAL A 5 -15.45 30.74 -7.63
N LYS A 6 -16.08 30.50 -8.79
CA LYS A 6 -16.24 29.14 -9.36
C LYS A 6 -14.91 28.53 -9.81
N LEU A 7 -14.01 29.34 -10.37
CA LEU A 7 -12.68 28.90 -10.78
C LEU A 7 -11.81 28.54 -9.56
N SER A 8 -11.95 29.31 -8.47
CA SER A 8 -11.30 29.02 -7.18
C SER A 8 -11.85 27.73 -6.55
N LEU A 9 -13.17 27.52 -6.51
CA LEU A 9 -13.78 26.28 -6.01
C LEU A 9 -13.33 25.04 -6.80
N LEU A 10 -13.24 25.13 -8.14
CA LEU A 10 -12.72 24.05 -8.97
C LEU A 10 -11.25 23.73 -8.65
N GLY A 11 -10.43 24.77 -8.43
CA GLY A 11 -9.03 24.62 -8.02
C GLY A 11 -8.88 23.92 -6.67
N PHE A 12 -9.69 24.29 -5.68
CA PHE A 12 -9.71 23.63 -4.36
C PHE A 12 -10.18 22.18 -4.44
N ALA A 13 -11.23 21.90 -5.23
CA ALA A 13 -11.72 20.52 -5.42
C ALA A 13 -10.67 19.63 -6.12
N ALA A 14 -9.96 20.16 -7.12
CA ALA A 14 -8.88 19.44 -7.78
C ALA A 14 -7.69 19.20 -6.83
N ALA A 15 -7.29 20.19 -6.03
CA ALA A 15 -6.22 20.03 -5.05
C ALA A 15 -6.59 19.00 -3.95
N ALA A 16 -7.84 18.99 -3.49
CA ALA A 16 -8.33 18.01 -2.52
C ALA A 16 -8.34 16.59 -3.12
N LEU A 17 -8.73 16.44 -4.39
CA LEU A 17 -8.72 15.14 -5.07
C LEU A 17 -7.29 14.60 -5.26
N VAL A 18 -6.35 15.46 -5.66
CA VAL A 18 -4.93 15.10 -5.75
C VAL A 18 -4.39 14.66 -4.39
N LEU A 19 -4.71 15.40 -3.32
CA LEU A 19 -4.31 15.03 -1.96
C LEU A 19 -4.88 13.66 -1.53
N MET A 20 -6.16 13.39 -1.80
CA MET A 20 -6.78 12.09 -1.47
C MET A 20 -6.14 10.91 -2.20
N VAL A 21 -5.77 11.08 -3.48
CA VAL A 21 -5.06 10.04 -4.25
C VAL A 21 -3.67 9.76 -3.66
N THR A 22 -2.96 10.77 -3.15
CA THR A 22 -1.64 10.55 -2.51
C THR A 22 -1.74 9.78 -1.19
N ILE A 23 -2.80 10.00 -0.41
CA ILE A 23 -3.02 9.30 0.87
C ILE A 23 -3.37 7.81 0.64
N ALA A 24 -4.13 7.51 -0.41
CA ALA A 24 -4.51 6.13 -0.75
C ALA A 24 -3.30 5.24 -1.13
N HIS A 25 -2.26 5.81 -1.73
CA HIS A 25 -1.02 5.08 -2.04
C HIS A 25 -0.25 4.66 -0.78
N ALA A 26 -0.34 5.43 0.31
CA ALA A 26 0.32 5.08 1.56
C ALA A 26 -0.29 3.84 2.25
N GLN A 27 -1.51 3.42 1.85
CA GLN A 27 -2.20 2.27 2.43
C GLN A 27 -2.02 0.96 1.65
N ASN A 28 -1.55 1.00 0.40
CA ASN A 28 -1.32 -0.22 -0.37
C ASN A 28 0.09 -0.75 -0.08
N PRO A 29 0.24 -1.90 0.62
CA PRO A 29 1.55 -2.38 1.06
C PRO A 29 2.47 -2.79 -0.09
N LEU A 30 1.92 -3.01 -1.30
CA LEU A 30 2.65 -3.46 -2.49
C LEU A 30 2.15 -2.72 -3.74
N PRO A 31 2.47 -1.42 -3.91
CA PRO A 31 1.88 -0.57 -4.95
C PRO A 31 2.37 -0.89 -6.36
N SER A 32 3.56 -1.47 -6.51
CA SER A 32 4.11 -1.92 -7.80
C SER A 32 3.66 -3.33 -8.21
N TRP A 33 2.82 -3.98 -7.39
CA TRP A 33 2.35 -5.34 -7.65
C TRP A 33 0.94 -5.31 -8.25
N ASN A 34 0.80 -5.96 -9.40
CA ASN A 34 -0.50 -6.25 -9.99
C ASN A 34 -1.37 -7.06 -9.02
N ASP A 35 -2.68 -6.81 -9.04
CA ASP A 35 -3.61 -7.62 -8.26
C ASP A 35 -3.67 -9.05 -8.80
N GLY A 36 -3.54 -10.03 -7.91
CA GLY A 36 -3.47 -11.44 -8.28
C GLY A 36 -3.02 -12.32 -7.13
N LEU A 37 -2.94 -13.63 -7.41
CA LEU A 37 -2.58 -14.65 -6.43
C LEU A 37 -1.24 -14.37 -5.72
N PRO A 38 -0.15 -13.94 -6.40
CA PRO A 38 1.14 -13.71 -5.74
C PRO A 38 1.08 -12.60 -4.68
N LYS A 39 0.52 -11.44 -5.03
CA LYS A 39 0.37 -10.30 -4.12
C LYS A 39 -0.47 -10.68 -2.90
N LYS A 40 -1.59 -11.38 -3.12
CA LYS A 40 -2.47 -11.85 -2.04
C LYS A 40 -1.75 -12.82 -1.11
N ALA A 41 -1.05 -13.82 -1.66
CA ALA A 41 -0.34 -14.82 -0.88
C ALA A 41 0.76 -14.20 0.00
N ILE A 42 1.54 -13.26 -0.53
CA ILE A 42 2.59 -12.55 0.23
C ILE A 42 1.98 -11.79 1.41
N VAL A 43 0.94 -10.99 1.16
CA VAL A 43 0.30 -10.17 2.20
C VAL A 43 -0.35 -11.05 3.27
N GLU A 44 -1.07 -12.09 2.89
CA GLU A 44 -1.69 -13.03 3.83
C GLU A 44 -0.65 -13.76 4.66
N PHE A 45 0.43 -14.25 4.05
CA PHE A 45 1.51 -14.93 4.76
C PHE A 45 2.15 -14.01 5.80
N VAL A 46 2.55 -12.79 5.40
CA VAL A 46 3.17 -11.82 6.30
C VAL A 46 2.22 -11.51 7.46
N MET A 47 0.95 -11.20 7.20
CA MET A 47 -0.03 -10.94 8.26
C MET A 47 -0.16 -12.12 9.23
N LYS A 48 -0.20 -13.35 8.71
CA LYS A 48 -0.37 -14.58 9.49
C LYS A 48 0.79 -14.80 10.46
N VAL A 49 2.02 -14.61 9.98
CA VAL A 49 3.24 -14.87 10.78
C VAL A 49 3.63 -13.70 11.68
N THR A 50 3.14 -12.48 11.42
CA THR A 50 3.44 -11.31 12.27
C THR A 50 2.39 -11.01 13.33
N LYS A 51 1.18 -11.57 13.21
CA LYS A 51 0.08 -11.31 14.16
C LYS A 51 0.31 -12.06 15.48
N GLU A 52 0.50 -11.31 16.57
CA GLU A 52 0.59 -11.88 17.91
C GLU A 52 -0.67 -12.71 18.25
N GLY A 53 -0.46 -13.88 18.86
CA GLY A 53 -1.54 -14.85 19.16
C GLY A 53 -2.02 -15.67 17.96
N SER A 54 -1.49 -15.44 16.75
CA SER A 54 -1.69 -16.35 15.62
C SER A 54 -1.06 -17.71 15.92
N PRO A 55 -1.70 -18.84 15.56
CA PRO A 55 -1.07 -20.16 15.68
C PRO A 55 0.19 -20.32 14.82
N ASP A 56 0.41 -19.42 13.86
CA ASP A 56 1.58 -19.39 12.97
C ASP A 56 2.53 -18.23 13.29
N PHE A 57 2.39 -17.57 14.44
CA PHE A 57 3.24 -16.44 14.82
C PHE A 57 4.72 -16.83 14.84
N VAL A 58 5.55 -16.04 14.17
CA VAL A 58 7.01 -16.18 14.15
C VAL A 58 7.63 -15.01 14.93
N PRO A 59 8.48 -15.26 15.93
CA PRO A 59 9.21 -14.20 16.65
C PRO A 59 10.00 -13.31 15.68
N PRO A 60 10.11 -11.99 15.92
CA PRO A 60 10.79 -11.07 15.00
C PRO A 60 12.19 -11.51 14.57
N ALA A 61 12.98 -12.08 15.49
CA ALA A 61 14.34 -12.54 15.21
C ALA A 61 14.42 -13.74 14.23
N GLU A 62 13.32 -14.46 14.05
CA GLU A 62 13.23 -15.65 13.19
C GLU A 62 12.59 -15.34 11.83
N ARG A 63 12.17 -14.09 11.58
CA ARG A 63 11.53 -13.65 10.33
C ARG A 63 12.57 -13.39 9.24
N ILE A 64 13.21 -14.45 8.77
CA ILE A 64 14.26 -14.39 7.75
C ILE A 64 13.69 -14.80 6.38
N ALA A 65 13.90 -13.97 5.36
CA ALA A 65 13.56 -14.27 3.98
C ALA A 65 14.82 -14.18 3.11
N THR A 66 14.99 -15.13 2.20
CA THR A 66 16.12 -15.18 1.26
C THR A 66 15.62 -14.92 -0.15
N PHE A 67 16.36 -14.11 -0.90
CA PHE A 67 16.09 -13.81 -2.30
C PHE A 67 17.32 -14.21 -3.11
N ASP A 68 17.10 -14.78 -4.29
CA ASP A 68 18.15 -14.88 -5.30
C ASP A 68 18.46 -13.48 -5.86
N ASN A 69 19.62 -13.31 -6.51
CA ASN A 69 20.01 -12.03 -7.10
C ASN A 69 19.60 -11.95 -8.58
N ASP A 70 20.29 -12.68 -9.45
CA ASP A 70 20.18 -12.51 -10.90
C ASP A 70 18.82 -13.00 -11.44
N GLY A 71 18.03 -12.07 -11.98
CA GLY A 71 16.69 -12.37 -12.50
C GLY A 71 15.59 -12.44 -11.44
N THR A 72 15.89 -12.06 -10.19
CA THR A 72 14.89 -11.92 -9.10
C THR A 72 14.83 -10.50 -8.53
N LEU A 73 15.97 -9.88 -8.19
CA LEU A 73 16.06 -8.50 -7.68
C LEU A 73 16.39 -7.50 -8.79
#